data_AF-A0A7U2F7W5-F1
#
_entry.id   AF-A0A7U2F7W5-F1
#
_cell.length_a   1.000
_cell.length_b   1.000
_cell.length_c   1.000
_cell.angle_alpha   90.00
_cell.angle_beta   90.00
_cell.angle_gamma   90.00
#
_symmetry.space_group_name_H-M   'P 1'
#
loop_
_entity.id
_entity.type
_entity.pdbx_description
1 polymer ?
#
loop_
_entity_poly.entity_id
_entity_poly.type
_entity_poly.pdbx_seq_one_letter_code
_entity_poly.pdbx_strand_id
1 'polypeptide(L)'
;MSRASVEQALTGLVPALNGPLPPELIDLALSLLARSRSVAQSLKSDEEIGRPYACAQLACERTKKRFNLPTIVSRPPCPPRIYKKLYNYLSSALPASEATREPQTPSKRATAASASARNTPKTPLTGRRTPRSTKKAAAADIPAWVMPAIRKLVKAFEFPNAAPHVFTGLESTMPLLARMSIPAAETPSKRSSRTGATSAPSADLPEARIKGLIAVVFLYIFTRMKNVEVVPEEYQVWRQTALETLLGVPGAEEVTYDDLSLEAEELMPMAKAEGWLNMEWFVNVMPLDDDEDAMDGVEMTEASDKRAMTKAGGSDYIGLGTMMQDATDYLGDRRREDFKIWKAKVMARVQEIEAT
;
A
#
# COMPACT_ATOMS: atom_id res chain seq x y z
N MET A 1 18.98 -4.85 30.82
CA MET A 1 18.91 -5.45 29.47
C MET A 1 18.70 -4.36 28.39
N SER A 2 19.58 -3.36 28.28
CA SER A 2 19.29 -2.19 27.42
C SER A 2 20.42 -1.78 26.48
N ARG A 3 21.69 -1.97 26.85
CA ARG A 3 22.82 -1.55 26.00
C ARG A 3 23.10 -2.51 24.85
N ALA A 4 23.29 -3.79 25.15
CA ALA A 4 23.58 -4.81 24.15
C ALA A 4 22.47 -4.95 23.09
N SER A 5 21.19 -4.83 23.48
CA SER A 5 20.06 -4.88 22.55
C SER A 5 20.00 -3.67 21.61
N VAL A 6 20.41 -2.49 22.08
CA VAL A 6 20.51 -1.28 21.27
C VAL A 6 21.71 -1.35 20.32
N GLU A 7 22.86 -1.84 20.78
CA GLU A 7 24.05 -2.03 19.94
C GLU A 7 23.81 -3.06 18.82
N GLN A 8 23.14 -4.18 19.15
CA GLN A 8 22.72 -5.18 18.16
C GLN A 8 21.74 -4.58 17.13
N ALA A 9 20.77 -3.79 17.59
CA ALA A 9 19.82 -3.11 16.69
C ALA A 9 20.51 -2.10 15.77
N LEU A 10 21.43 -1.28 16.29
CA LEU A 10 22.20 -0.31 15.51
C LEU A 10 23.08 -0.98 14.45
N THR A 11 23.70 -2.11 14.81
CA THR A 11 24.51 -2.91 13.88
C THR A 11 23.65 -3.46 12.72
N GLY A 12 22.43 -3.92 13.01
CA GLY A 12 21.49 -4.39 11.98
C GLY A 12 20.87 -3.27 11.13
N LEU A 13 20.72 -2.06 11.67
CA LEU A 13 20.16 -0.89 10.98
C LEU A 13 21.17 -0.21 10.05
N VAL A 14 22.46 -0.25 10.40
CA VAL A 14 23.54 0.41 9.67
C VAL A 14 24.68 -0.57 9.36
N PRO A 15 24.41 -1.66 8.62
CA PRO A 15 25.44 -2.65 8.27
C PRO A 15 26.53 -2.09 7.34
N ALA A 16 26.25 -0.96 6.67
CA ALA A 16 27.17 -0.27 5.77
C ALA A 16 28.08 0.76 6.46
N LEU A 17 28.01 0.91 7.79
CA LEU A 17 28.95 1.77 8.51
C LEU A 17 30.32 1.07 8.63
N ASN A 18 31.30 1.50 7.83
CA ASN A 18 32.66 0.99 7.92
C ASN A 18 33.36 1.61 9.15
N GLY A 19 33.30 0.95 10.31
CA GLY A 19 34.01 1.36 11.53
C GLY A 19 33.25 1.04 12.83
N PRO A 20 33.88 1.25 14.01
CA PRO A 20 33.18 1.12 15.28
C PRO A 20 32.03 2.14 15.37
N LEU A 21 30.88 1.70 15.91
CA LEU A 21 29.71 2.56 16.10
C LEU A 21 30.07 3.78 16.98
N PRO A 22 29.75 5.02 16.57
CA PRO A 22 30.03 6.20 17.38
C PRO A 22 29.36 6.11 18.76
N PRO A 23 30.10 6.34 19.86
CA PRO A 23 29.56 6.22 21.21
C PRO A 23 28.41 7.20 21.47
N GLU A 24 28.46 8.39 20.85
CA GLU A 24 27.39 9.40 20.93
C GLU A 24 26.05 8.90 20.35
N LEU A 25 26.08 8.05 19.33
CA LEU A 25 24.87 7.46 18.75
C LEU A 25 24.24 6.44 19.70
N ILE A 26 25.09 5.63 20.34
CA ILE A 26 24.67 4.62 21.32
C ILE A 26 24.04 5.33 22.53
N ASP A 27 24.69 6.37 23.05
CA ASP A 27 24.21 7.11 24.22
C ASP A 27 22.88 7.83 23.92
N LEU A 28 22.72 8.38 22.71
CA LEU A 28 21.45 8.96 22.28
C LEU A 28 20.34 7.90 22.20
N ALA A 29 20.61 6.74 21.60
CA ALA A 29 19.65 5.65 21.53
C ALA A 29 19.25 5.13 22.91
N LEU A 30 20.20 5.04 23.85
CA LEU A 30 19.94 4.67 25.25
C LEU A 30 19.09 5.71 25.98
N SER A 31 19.36 7.00 25.76
CA SER A 31 18.55 8.09 26.34
C SER A 31 17.09 8.02 25.85
N LEU A 32 16.87 7.73 24.56
CA LEU A 32 15.54 7.56 23.99
C LEU A 32 14.85 6.30 24.52
N LEU A 33 15.61 5.22 24.71
CA LEU A 33 15.06 3.99 25.29
C LEU A 33 14.60 4.22 26.74
N ALA A 34 15.40 4.91 27.57
CA ALA A 34 15.01 5.27 28.93
C ALA A 34 13.77 6.17 28.96
N ARG A 35 13.71 7.18 28.08
CA ARG A 35 12.55 8.07 27.94
C ARG A 35 11.32 7.33 27.43
N SER A 36 11.46 6.38 26.51
CA SER A 36 10.35 5.57 25.99
C SER A 36 9.68 4.77 27.11
N ARG A 37 10.46 4.24 28.07
CA ARG A 37 9.92 3.43 29.19
C ARG A 37 9.12 4.27 30.19
N SER A 38 9.47 5.56 30.35
CA SER A 38 8.71 6.46 31.23
C SER A 38 7.44 7.00 30.57
N VAL A 39 7.47 7.25 29.26
CA VAL A 39 6.32 7.80 28.50
C VAL A 39 5.34 6.71 28.07
N ALA A 40 5.84 5.54 27.70
CA ALA A 40 5.05 4.40 27.23
C ALA A 40 5.22 3.22 28.20
N GLN A 41 4.58 3.30 29.36
CA GLN A 41 4.69 2.28 30.43
C GLN A 41 3.83 1.04 30.16
N SER A 42 2.81 1.15 29.31
CA SER A 42 1.90 0.07 28.94
C SER A 42 1.96 -0.17 27.43
N LEU A 43 2.93 -0.98 26.99
CA LEU A 43 2.95 -1.54 25.64
C LEU A 43 2.65 -3.04 25.72
N LYS A 44 2.12 -3.61 24.63
CA LYS A 44 1.92 -5.06 24.53
C LYS A 44 3.27 -5.77 24.49
N SER A 45 3.32 -7.04 24.92
CA SER A 45 4.55 -7.86 24.88
C SER A 45 5.21 -7.87 23.50
N ASP A 46 4.41 -7.89 22.43
CA ASP A 46 4.90 -7.91 21.05
C ASP A 46 5.53 -6.58 20.62
N GLU A 47 5.07 -5.47 21.20
CA GLU A 47 5.60 -4.13 20.98
C GLU A 47 6.84 -3.86 21.84
N GLU A 48 6.90 -4.43 23.05
CA GLU A 48 8.08 -4.35 23.94
C GLU A 48 9.34 -4.94 23.29
N ILE A 49 9.19 -6.03 22.53
CA ILE A 49 10.29 -6.67 21.77
C ILE A 49 10.87 -5.70 20.73
N GLY A 50 10.03 -4.89 20.09
CA GLY A 50 10.41 -3.91 19.08
C GLY A 50 10.93 -2.57 19.63
N ARG A 51 10.70 -2.28 20.91
CA ARG A 51 11.05 -1.00 21.55
C ARG A 51 12.53 -0.58 21.41
N PRO A 52 13.53 -1.43 21.72
CA PRO A 52 14.94 -1.05 21.57
C PRO A 52 15.31 -0.77 20.10
N TYR A 53 14.73 -1.54 19.16
CA TYR A 53 14.94 -1.36 17.73
C TYR A 53 14.35 -0.05 17.21
N ALA A 54 13.13 0.29 17.62
CA ALA A 54 12.48 1.55 17.28
C ALA A 54 13.25 2.78 17.81
N CYS A 55 13.75 2.70 19.04
CA CYS A 55 14.57 3.78 19.62
C CYS A 55 15.91 3.95 18.90
N ALA A 56 16.55 2.85 18.49
CA ALA A 56 17.77 2.86 17.69
C ALA A 56 17.52 3.46 16.29
N GLN A 57 16.44 3.08 15.62
CA GLN A 57 16.08 3.66 14.32
C GLN A 57 15.80 5.17 14.43
N LEU A 58 15.07 5.60 15.46
CA LEU A 58 14.78 7.01 15.71
C LEU A 58 16.06 7.83 15.99
N ALA A 59 17.03 7.23 16.68
CA ALA A 59 18.35 7.82 16.90
C ALA A 59 19.13 8.03 15.59
N CYS A 60 19.14 7.02 14.72
CA CYS A 60 19.76 7.09 13.39
C CYS A 60 19.10 8.15 12.51
N GLU A 61 17.77 8.26 12.51
CA GLU A 61 17.05 9.27 11.73
C GLU A 61 17.36 10.71 12.20
N ARG A 62 17.48 10.93 13.52
CA ARG A 62 17.80 12.25 14.08
C ARG A 62 19.23 12.70 13.78
N THR A 63 20.15 11.75 13.78
CA THR A 63 21.58 12.01 13.63
C THR A 63 22.11 11.77 12.21
N LYS A 64 21.21 11.40 11.28
CA LYS A 64 21.50 11.14 9.86
C LYS A 64 22.37 12.21 9.20
N LYS A 65 22.07 13.49 9.46
CA LYS A 65 22.82 14.64 8.93
C LYS A 65 24.17 14.88 9.61
N ARG A 66 24.31 14.47 10.87
CA ARG A 66 25.54 14.69 11.67
C ARG A 66 26.60 13.63 11.42
N PHE A 67 26.20 12.38 11.22
CA PHE A 67 27.12 11.25 11.04
C PHE A 67 27.17 10.69 9.60
N ASN A 68 26.59 11.39 8.61
CA ASN A 68 26.53 10.95 7.20
C ASN A 68 26.10 9.48 7.04
N LEU A 69 25.08 9.07 7.80
CA LEU A 69 24.65 7.68 7.87
C LEU A 69 24.00 7.23 6.55
N PRO A 70 24.36 6.04 6.01
CA PRO A 70 23.75 5.50 4.80
C PRO A 70 22.26 5.19 5.01
N THR A 71 21.54 4.93 3.91
CA THR A 71 20.10 4.61 3.96
C THR A 71 19.82 3.46 4.90
N ILE A 72 19.03 3.73 5.94
CA ILE A 72 18.70 2.80 7.01
C ILE A 72 17.78 1.70 6.45
N VAL A 73 18.19 0.44 6.58
CA VAL A 73 17.36 -0.71 6.22
C VAL A 73 16.70 -1.22 7.49
N SER A 74 15.38 -1.03 7.61
CA SER A 74 14.63 -1.51 8.77
C SER A 74 14.24 -2.98 8.59
N ARG A 75 14.77 -3.83 9.46
CA ARG A 75 14.40 -5.23 9.71
C ARG A 75 14.03 -5.38 11.18
N PRO A 76 12.84 -4.94 11.58
CA PRO A 76 12.43 -5.00 12.98
C PRO A 76 12.23 -6.46 13.44
N PRO A 77 12.40 -6.74 14.74
CA PRO A 77 12.20 -8.08 15.31
C PRO A 77 10.71 -8.46 15.48
N CYS A 78 9.80 -7.60 15.06
CA CYS A 78 8.36 -7.79 15.17
C CYS A 78 7.67 -7.58 13.81
N PRO A 79 6.44 -8.09 13.63
CA PRO A 79 5.68 -7.93 12.39
C PRO A 79 5.59 -6.47 11.93
N PRO A 80 5.64 -6.20 10.61
CA PRO A 80 5.76 -4.83 10.08
C PRO A 80 4.58 -3.93 10.47
N ARG A 81 3.37 -4.47 10.61
CA ARG A 81 2.18 -3.72 11.05
C ARG A 81 2.31 -3.23 12.50
N ILE A 82 2.83 -4.08 13.40
CA ILE A 82 3.04 -3.77 14.82
C ILE A 82 4.19 -2.76 14.94
N TYR A 83 5.29 -3.01 14.23
CA TYR A 83 6.44 -2.11 14.22
C TYR A 83 6.08 -0.71 13.76
N LYS A 84 5.31 -0.58 12.67
CA LYS A 84 4.88 0.71 12.13
C LYS A 84 4.06 1.52 13.14
N LYS A 85 3.14 0.87 13.85
CA LYS A 85 2.34 1.51 14.92
C LYS A 85 3.23 1.97 16.08
N LEU A 86 4.10 1.08 16.57
CA LEU A 86 5.05 1.37 17.64
C LEU A 86 5.99 2.54 17.28
N TYR A 87 6.57 2.51 16.08
CA TYR A 87 7.49 3.54 15.59
C TYR A 87 6.81 4.92 15.49
N ASN A 88 5.59 4.97 14.95
CA ASN A 88 4.81 6.21 14.84
C ASN A 88 4.44 6.76 16.23
N TYR A 89 4.06 5.89 17.15
CA TYR A 89 3.77 6.29 18.52
C TYR A 89 5.01 6.83 19.24
N LEU A 90 6.15 6.13 19.20
CA LEU A 90 7.37 6.57 19.86
C LEU A 90 7.99 7.82 19.20
N SER A 91 7.91 7.98 17.88
CA SER A 91 8.41 9.17 17.18
C SER A 91 7.62 10.44 17.54
N SER A 92 6.29 10.32 17.70
CA SER A 92 5.43 11.42 18.16
C SER A 92 5.56 11.70 19.67
N ALA A 93 5.65 10.66 20.50
CA ALA A 93 5.73 10.78 21.95
C ALA A 93 7.11 11.25 22.46
N LEU A 94 8.17 11.05 21.67
CA LEU A 94 9.54 11.38 22.05
C LEU A 94 10.13 12.51 21.19
N PRO A 95 9.54 13.71 21.03
CA PRO A 95 10.07 14.75 20.14
C PRO A 95 11.56 15.04 20.37
N ALA A 96 12.25 15.46 19.31
CA ALA A 96 13.65 15.86 19.37
C ALA A 96 13.81 16.93 20.45
N SER A 97 14.70 16.70 21.41
CA SER A 97 14.98 17.69 22.44
C SER A 97 15.50 18.95 21.75
N GLU A 98 14.82 20.08 21.93
CA GLU A 98 15.24 21.40 21.42
C GLU A 98 16.54 21.91 22.08
N ALA A 99 17.25 21.05 22.83
CA ALA A 99 18.52 21.34 23.50
C ALA A 99 19.72 21.55 22.55
N THR A 100 19.50 21.77 21.26
CA THR A 100 20.54 22.23 20.31
C THR A 100 20.05 23.38 19.43
N ARG A 101 19.13 24.21 19.93
CA ARG A 101 19.10 25.61 19.52
C ARG A 101 20.20 26.33 20.28
N GLU A 102 21.20 26.83 19.54
CA GLU A 102 22.16 27.80 20.06
C GLU A 102 21.42 28.92 20.81
N PRO A 103 21.95 29.44 21.93
CA PRO A 103 21.30 30.49 22.69
C PRO A 103 21.16 31.75 21.82
N GLN A 104 20.00 31.93 21.20
CA GLN A 104 19.63 33.20 20.60
C GLN A 104 19.37 34.19 21.74
N THR A 105 20.21 35.23 21.76
CA THR A 105 20.14 36.34 22.70
C THR A 105 18.78 37.04 22.64
N PRO A 106 18.23 37.49 23.78
CA PRO A 106 16.88 38.05 23.83
C PRO A 106 16.90 39.49 23.31
N SER A 107 16.41 39.71 22.08
CA SER A 107 16.15 41.07 21.60
C SER A 107 14.78 41.56 22.11
N LYS A 108 14.87 42.41 23.12
CA LYS A 108 14.01 43.53 23.51
C LYS A 108 12.53 43.53 23.05
N ARG A 109 11.70 43.29 24.06
CA ARG A 109 10.27 43.61 24.22
C ARG A 109 9.88 44.99 23.65
N ALA A 110 8.87 45.01 22.78
CA ALA A 110 8.00 46.16 22.56
C ALA A 110 6.58 45.80 23.01
N THR A 111 6.02 46.66 23.85
CA THR A 111 4.75 46.52 24.58
C THR A 111 3.55 46.99 23.77
N ALA A 112 2.44 46.23 23.79
CA ALA A 112 1.03 46.66 23.82
C ALA A 112 0.16 45.41 23.60
N ALA A 113 -1.06 45.22 24.09
CA ALA A 113 -1.86 45.73 25.19
C ALA A 113 -2.97 44.67 25.35
N SER A 114 -3.46 44.45 26.57
CA SER A 114 -4.52 43.49 26.86
C SER A 114 -5.89 44.02 26.41
N ALA A 115 -6.65 43.21 25.68
CA ALA A 115 -8.10 43.30 25.64
C ALA A 115 -8.71 41.91 25.44
N SER A 116 -9.51 41.51 26.40
CA SER A 116 -10.33 40.31 26.44
C SER A 116 -11.48 40.41 25.43
N ALA A 117 -11.62 39.43 24.53
CA ALA A 117 -12.91 39.09 23.93
C ALA A 117 -12.91 37.63 23.48
N ARG A 118 -13.84 36.89 24.08
CA ARG A 118 -14.35 35.58 23.69
C ARG A 118 -14.72 35.56 22.19
N ASN A 119 -14.20 34.60 21.43
CA ASN A 119 -14.93 33.77 20.46
C ASN A 119 -13.99 32.86 19.65
N THR A 120 -14.48 31.65 19.39
CA THR A 120 -13.94 30.55 18.56
C THR A 120 -13.18 30.99 17.29
N PRO A 121 -12.01 30.42 16.97
CA PRO A 121 -11.45 30.59 15.64
C PRO A 121 -12.06 29.57 14.67
N LYS A 122 -12.88 30.08 13.74
CA LYS A 122 -13.14 29.46 12.45
C LYS A 122 -11.84 29.52 11.65
N THR A 123 -11.26 28.36 11.34
CA THR A 123 -10.06 28.25 10.50
C THR A 123 -10.41 28.55 9.04
N PRO A 124 -9.75 29.50 8.37
CA PRO A 124 -9.86 29.65 6.92
C PRO A 124 -9.00 28.57 6.23
N LEU A 125 -9.66 27.68 5.48
CA LEU A 125 -9.03 26.75 4.56
C LEU A 125 -8.46 27.52 3.35
N THR A 126 -7.27 28.10 3.49
CA THR A 126 -6.46 28.50 2.34
C THR A 126 -5.53 27.35 1.98
N GLY A 127 -5.85 26.69 0.86
CA GLY A 127 -5.17 25.52 0.34
C GLY A 127 -3.68 25.74 0.13
N ARG A 128 -2.87 25.17 1.03
CA ARG A 128 -1.43 25.00 0.81
C ARG A 128 -1.23 23.70 0.02
N ARG A 129 -1.14 23.84 -1.31
CA ARG A 129 -0.73 22.76 -2.22
C ARG A 129 0.63 22.22 -1.74
N THR A 130 0.66 20.93 -1.39
CA THR A 130 1.89 20.18 -1.16
C THR A 130 2.73 20.15 -2.43
N PRO A 131 4.06 20.35 -2.36
CA PRO A 131 4.91 20.29 -3.55
C PRO A 131 4.96 18.86 -4.09
N ARG A 132 4.37 18.65 -5.27
CA ARG A 132 4.41 17.38 -6.01
C ARG A 132 5.83 17.19 -6.56
N SER A 133 6.53 16.19 -6.03
CA SER A 133 7.85 15.78 -6.50
C SER A 133 7.78 15.18 -7.91
N THR A 134 8.59 15.76 -8.80
CA THR A 134 9.28 15.14 -9.94
C THR A 134 8.50 14.34 -10.99
N LYS A 135 8.37 14.97 -12.17
CA LYS A 135 8.22 14.37 -13.52
C LYS A 135 7.05 13.41 -13.73
N LYS A 136 5.85 13.95 -13.91
CA LYS A 136 4.77 13.26 -14.62
C LYS A 136 4.89 13.61 -16.11
N ALA A 137 5.37 12.66 -16.91
CA ALA A 137 5.29 12.76 -18.36
C ALA A 137 3.83 13.01 -18.75
N ALA A 138 3.59 14.00 -19.61
CA ALA A 138 2.30 14.46 -20.13
C ALA A 138 1.11 13.52 -19.80
N ALA A 139 0.56 13.69 -18.61
CA ALA A 139 -0.65 12.98 -18.23
C ALA A 139 -1.78 13.69 -18.96
N ALA A 140 -2.58 12.95 -19.71
CA ALA A 140 -3.90 13.45 -20.09
C ALA A 140 -4.56 13.98 -18.81
N ASP A 141 -5.00 15.24 -18.84
CA ASP A 141 -5.58 15.89 -17.67
C ASP A 141 -6.90 15.19 -17.35
N ILE A 142 -6.88 14.31 -16.35
CA ILE A 142 -8.07 13.56 -15.92
C ILE A 142 -9.11 14.57 -15.41
N PRO A 143 -10.33 14.59 -15.95
CA PRO A 143 -11.34 15.57 -15.54
C PRO A 143 -11.67 15.50 -14.05
N ALA A 144 -11.93 16.65 -13.43
CA ALA A 144 -12.14 16.75 -11.98
C ALA A 144 -13.39 15.98 -11.48
N TRP A 145 -14.37 15.74 -12.35
CA TRP A 145 -15.61 15.01 -12.03
C TRP A 145 -15.42 13.48 -11.94
N VAL A 146 -14.31 12.95 -12.47
CA VAL A 146 -14.04 11.50 -12.54
C VAL A 146 -13.96 10.87 -11.15
N MET A 147 -13.19 11.43 -10.22
CA MET A 147 -13.05 10.87 -8.88
C MET A 147 -14.37 10.86 -8.08
N PRO A 148 -15.18 11.93 -8.09
CA PRO A 148 -16.54 11.89 -7.59
C PRO A 148 -17.39 10.77 -8.21
N ALA A 149 -17.31 10.57 -9.54
CA ALA A 149 -18.04 9.51 -10.24
C ALA A 149 -17.60 8.11 -9.76
N ILE A 150 -16.29 7.86 -9.67
CA ILE A 150 -15.73 6.61 -9.14
C ILE A 150 -16.22 6.36 -7.72
N ARG A 151 -16.18 7.36 -6.83
CA ARG A 151 -16.64 7.19 -5.45
C ARG A 151 -18.13 6.86 -5.36
N LYS A 152 -18.96 7.48 -6.21
CA LYS A 152 -20.40 7.19 -6.26
C LYS A 152 -20.66 5.76 -6.76
N LEU A 153 -19.98 5.35 -7.82
CA LEU A 153 -20.04 4.01 -8.39
C LEU A 153 -19.64 2.95 -7.37
N VAL A 154 -18.47 3.12 -6.79
CA VAL A 154 -17.92 2.17 -5.81
C VAL A 154 -18.79 2.08 -4.55
N LYS A 155 -19.46 3.17 -4.16
CA LYS A 155 -20.45 3.16 -3.07
C LYS A 155 -21.72 2.38 -3.43
N ALA A 156 -22.19 2.47 -4.68
CA ALA A 156 -23.37 1.72 -5.13
C ALA A 156 -23.17 0.19 -5.10
N PHE A 157 -21.92 -0.25 -5.20
CA PHE A 157 -21.55 -1.67 -5.12
C PHE A 157 -21.02 -2.08 -3.74
N GLU A 158 -21.01 -1.19 -2.75
CA GLU A 158 -20.50 -1.45 -1.39
C GLU A 158 -19.02 -1.86 -1.33
N PHE A 159 -18.21 -1.44 -2.31
CA PHE A 159 -16.79 -1.88 -2.45
C PHE A 159 -15.77 -0.73 -2.32
N PRO A 160 -15.79 0.10 -1.25
CA PRO A 160 -15.01 1.35 -1.15
C PRO A 160 -13.51 1.22 -1.45
N ASN A 161 -12.93 0.06 -1.15
CA ASN A 161 -11.51 -0.25 -1.38
C ASN A 161 -11.14 -0.33 -2.86
N ALA A 162 -12.11 -0.46 -3.77
CA ALA A 162 -11.88 -0.49 -5.22
C ALA A 162 -11.52 0.90 -5.81
N ALA A 163 -11.90 2.00 -5.15
CA ALA A 163 -11.77 3.35 -5.74
C ALA A 163 -10.34 3.73 -6.16
N PRO A 164 -9.28 3.47 -5.36
CA PRO A 164 -7.90 3.72 -5.78
C PRO A 164 -7.50 2.89 -7.01
N HIS A 165 -7.89 1.61 -7.06
CA HIS A 165 -7.59 0.72 -8.18
C HIS A 165 -8.24 1.20 -9.48
N VAL A 166 -9.51 1.62 -9.41
CA VAL A 166 -10.25 2.16 -10.56
C VAL A 166 -9.57 3.41 -11.10
N PHE A 167 -9.17 4.33 -10.21
CA PHE A 167 -8.48 5.55 -10.63
C PHE A 167 -7.13 5.27 -11.27
N THR A 168 -6.33 4.35 -10.72
CA THR A 168 -5.04 3.96 -11.31
C THR A 168 -5.20 3.28 -12.66
N GLY A 169 -6.24 2.47 -12.83
CA GLY A 169 -6.57 1.85 -14.12
C GLY A 169 -6.91 2.92 -15.15
N LEU A 170 -7.79 3.85 -14.79
CA LEU A 170 -8.20 4.95 -15.66
C LEU A 170 -7.03 5.87 -16.05
N GLU A 171 -6.16 6.21 -15.10
CA GLU A 171 -4.96 7.01 -15.35
C GLU A 171 -4.00 6.34 -16.35
N SER A 172 -3.96 5.01 -16.36
CA SER A 172 -3.11 4.23 -17.25
C SER A 172 -3.75 4.02 -18.63
N THR A 173 -5.06 3.85 -18.70
CA THR A 173 -5.79 3.49 -19.94
C THR A 173 -6.28 4.71 -20.73
N MET A 174 -6.66 5.80 -20.07
CA MET A 174 -7.12 7.02 -20.76
C MET A 174 -6.11 7.56 -21.78
N PRO A 175 -4.81 7.71 -21.47
CA PRO A 175 -3.83 8.18 -22.45
C PRO A 175 -3.64 7.23 -23.64
N LEU A 176 -3.89 5.93 -23.46
CA LEU A 176 -3.83 4.96 -24.54
C LEU A 176 -5.03 5.13 -25.48
N LEU A 177 -6.23 5.27 -24.91
CA LEU A 177 -7.43 5.55 -25.70
C LEU A 177 -7.32 6.88 -26.47
N ALA A 178 -6.83 7.94 -25.83
CA ALA A 178 -6.64 9.23 -26.48
C ALA A 178 -5.62 9.16 -27.62
N ARG A 179 -4.65 8.24 -27.58
CA ARG A 179 -3.71 8.00 -28.68
C ARG A 179 -4.33 7.20 -29.81
N MET A 180 -5.17 6.22 -29.49
CA MET A 180 -5.86 5.38 -30.47
C MET A 180 -6.95 6.15 -31.23
N SER A 181 -7.55 7.17 -30.60
CA SER A 181 -8.56 8.02 -31.24
C SER A 181 -7.96 9.06 -32.21
N ILE A 182 -6.64 9.25 -32.23
CA ILE A 182 -5.99 10.11 -33.22
C ILE A 182 -5.88 9.31 -34.53
N PRO A 183 -6.47 9.77 -35.65
CA PRO A 183 -6.33 9.09 -36.93
C PRO A 183 -4.85 8.98 -37.28
N ALA A 184 -4.40 7.75 -37.58
CA ALA A 184 -3.03 7.49 -38.02
C ALA A 184 -2.76 8.32 -39.28
N ALA A 185 -1.93 9.35 -39.16
CA ALA A 185 -1.45 10.08 -40.33
C ALA A 185 -0.73 9.09 -41.26
N GLU A 186 -1.33 8.78 -42.40
CA GLU A 186 -0.79 7.86 -43.38
C GLU A 186 0.59 8.35 -43.86
N THR A 187 1.62 7.54 -43.59
CA THR A 187 2.97 7.49 -44.20
C THR A 187 3.76 8.81 -44.42
N PRO A 188 4.93 9.00 -43.78
CA PRO A 188 5.83 10.09 -44.15
C PRO A 188 6.71 9.70 -45.35
N SER A 189 6.24 10.02 -46.56
CA SER A 189 7.14 10.11 -47.72
C SER A 189 7.86 11.46 -47.71
N LYS A 190 9.18 11.39 -47.49
CA LYS A 190 10.24 12.37 -47.79
C LYS A 190 10.24 13.72 -47.02
N ARG A 191 11.17 13.75 -46.05
CA ARG A 191 12.15 14.84 -45.79
C ARG A 191 11.63 16.29 -45.88
N SER A 192 11.32 16.89 -44.73
CA SER A 192 11.60 18.31 -44.51
C SER A 192 11.78 18.66 -43.03
N SER A 193 12.95 19.21 -42.74
CA SER A 193 13.31 20.20 -41.72
C SER A 193 12.76 20.12 -40.29
N ARG A 194 13.69 19.95 -39.33
CA ARG A 194 13.56 20.33 -37.92
C ARG A 194 13.13 21.80 -37.80
N THR A 195 11.97 22.07 -37.20
CA THR A 195 11.73 23.20 -36.29
C THR A 195 10.30 23.10 -35.72
N GLY A 196 10.17 23.21 -34.40
CA GLY A 196 8.87 23.31 -33.72
C GLY A 196 8.31 21.97 -33.24
N ALA A 197 8.63 21.58 -32.00
CA ALA A 197 7.78 20.66 -31.26
C ALA A 197 6.49 21.41 -30.89
N THR A 198 5.56 21.52 -31.83
CA THR A 198 4.16 21.81 -31.52
C THR A 198 3.62 20.59 -30.79
N SER A 199 3.13 20.82 -29.57
CA SER A 199 2.32 19.88 -28.82
C SER A 199 1.27 19.27 -29.76
N ALA A 200 1.30 17.96 -29.94
CA ALA A 200 0.23 17.24 -30.60
C ALA A 200 -1.11 17.64 -29.98
N PRO A 201 -2.19 17.81 -30.77
CA PRO A 201 -3.50 18.08 -30.22
C PRO A 201 -3.86 16.95 -29.25
N SER A 202 -4.16 17.28 -28.00
CA SER A 202 -4.79 16.33 -27.09
C SER A 202 -6.14 15.98 -27.70
N ALA A 203 -6.30 14.73 -28.15
CA ALA A 203 -7.63 14.23 -28.46
C ALA A 203 -8.39 14.16 -27.13
N ASP A 204 -9.23 15.14 -26.88
CA ASP A 204 -10.12 15.12 -25.73
C ASP A 204 -11.14 14.00 -25.97
N LEU A 205 -11.12 12.99 -25.10
CA LEU A 205 -12.05 11.86 -25.19
C LEU A 205 -13.46 12.35 -24.81
N PRO A 206 -14.52 11.93 -25.54
CA PRO A 206 -15.88 12.33 -25.22
C PRO A 206 -16.29 11.81 -23.83
N GLU A 207 -17.18 12.54 -23.14
CA GLU A 207 -17.53 12.24 -21.76
C GLU A 207 -18.18 10.85 -21.64
N ALA A 208 -18.98 10.47 -22.63
CA ALA A 208 -19.60 9.14 -22.75
C ALA A 208 -18.55 8.02 -22.74
N ARG A 209 -17.45 8.17 -23.51
CA ARG A 209 -16.34 7.21 -23.54
C ARG A 209 -15.62 7.12 -22.20
N ILE A 210 -15.42 8.25 -21.52
CA ILE A 210 -14.78 8.27 -20.19
C ILE A 210 -15.67 7.56 -19.16
N LYS A 211 -16.99 7.84 -19.15
CA LYS A 211 -17.95 7.13 -18.28
C LYS A 211 -17.98 5.64 -18.59
N GLY A 212 -18.01 5.25 -19.87
CA GLY A 212 -17.94 3.85 -20.30
C GLY A 212 -16.67 3.16 -19.82
N LEU A 213 -15.52 3.85 -19.91
CA LEU A 213 -14.25 3.35 -19.41
C LEU A 213 -14.23 3.17 -17.90
N ILE A 214 -14.81 4.13 -17.13
CA ILE A 214 -14.96 3.99 -15.68
C ILE A 214 -15.77 2.73 -15.35
N ALA A 215 -16.88 2.49 -16.05
CA ALA A 215 -17.70 1.29 -15.84
C ALA A 215 -16.93 0.00 -16.14
N VAL A 216 -16.27 -0.09 -17.29
CA VAL A 216 -15.54 -1.30 -17.72
C VAL A 216 -14.36 -1.60 -16.78
N VAL A 217 -13.55 -0.60 -16.46
CA VAL A 217 -12.42 -0.75 -15.52
C VAL A 217 -12.92 -1.17 -14.15
N PHE A 218 -13.99 -0.55 -13.65
CA PHE A 218 -14.60 -0.93 -12.38
C PHE A 218 -15.10 -2.39 -12.39
N LEU A 219 -15.84 -2.82 -13.41
CA LEU A 219 -16.38 -4.18 -13.46
C LEU A 219 -15.26 -5.24 -13.50
N TYR A 220 -14.16 -5.00 -14.22
CA TYR A 220 -13.01 -5.90 -14.19
C TYR A 220 -12.35 -5.97 -12.81
N ILE A 221 -12.19 -4.83 -12.13
CA ILE A 221 -11.63 -4.78 -10.77
C ILE A 221 -12.57 -5.47 -9.79
N PHE A 222 -13.87 -5.17 -9.85
CA PHE A 222 -14.90 -5.71 -8.98
C PHE A 222 -14.97 -7.23 -9.08
N THR A 223 -15.02 -7.78 -10.29
CA THR A 223 -15.05 -9.24 -10.51
C THR A 223 -13.78 -9.92 -10.00
N ARG A 224 -12.62 -9.28 -10.18
CA ARG A 224 -11.33 -9.78 -9.68
C ARG A 224 -11.21 -9.71 -8.15
N MET A 225 -11.70 -8.65 -7.52
CA MET A 225 -11.70 -8.50 -6.06
C MET A 225 -12.71 -9.42 -5.39
N LYS A 226 -13.88 -9.61 -5.99
CA LYS A 226 -14.94 -10.50 -5.50
C LYS A 226 -14.56 -11.98 -5.64
N ASN A 227 -13.69 -12.32 -6.60
CA ASN A 227 -13.19 -13.69 -6.83
C ASN A 227 -14.31 -14.74 -7.01
N VAL A 228 -15.39 -14.35 -7.69
CA VAL A 228 -16.54 -15.21 -7.98
C VAL A 228 -16.62 -15.47 -9.49
N GLU A 229 -16.99 -16.70 -9.87
CA GLU A 229 -17.32 -17.03 -11.26
C GLU A 229 -18.56 -16.25 -11.70
N VAL A 230 -18.41 -15.38 -12.69
CA VAL A 230 -19.46 -14.45 -13.10
C VAL A 230 -20.42 -15.12 -14.07
N VAL A 231 -21.69 -15.23 -13.68
CA VAL A 231 -22.78 -15.68 -14.57
C VAL A 231 -23.17 -14.54 -15.51
N PRO A 232 -23.49 -14.80 -16.80
CA PRO A 232 -23.84 -13.74 -17.75
C PRO A 232 -25.01 -12.84 -17.32
N GLU A 233 -26.02 -13.39 -16.64
CA GLU A 233 -27.16 -12.62 -16.13
C GLU A 233 -26.74 -11.65 -15.01
N GLU A 234 -25.95 -12.12 -14.05
CA GLU A 234 -25.39 -11.28 -12.98
C GLU A 234 -24.51 -10.16 -13.54
N TYR A 235 -23.73 -10.47 -14.58
CA TYR A 235 -22.92 -9.49 -15.28
C TYR A 235 -23.76 -8.36 -15.88
N GLN A 236 -24.89 -8.69 -16.52
CA GLN A 236 -25.77 -7.67 -17.09
C GLN A 236 -26.40 -6.78 -16.00
N VAL A 237 -26.80 -7.37 -14.86
CA VAL A 237 -27.30 -6.60 -13.71
C VAL A 237 -26.24 -5.64 -13.17
N TRP A 238 -24.99 -6.12 -12.99
CA TRP A 238 -23.90 -5.26 -12.55
C TRP A 238 -23.57 -4.18 -13.57
N ARG A 239 -23.56 -4.51 -14.86
CA ARG A 239 -23.34 -3.55 -15.92
C ARG A 239 -24.42 -2.46 -15.90
N GLN A 240 -25.70 -2.83 -15.91
CA GLN A 240 -26.81 -1.88 -15.86
C GLN A 240 -26.69 -0.96 -14.63
N THR A 241 -26.47 -1.54 -13.45
CA THR A 241 -26.30 -0.79 -12.19
C THR A 241 -25.14 0.20 -12.26
N ALA A 242 -24.02 -0.19 -12.86
CA ALA A 242 -22.86 0.67 -13.03
C ALA A 242 -23.15 1.85 -13.98
N LEU A 243 -23.80 1.59 -15.12
CA LEU A 243 -24.14 2.62 -16.10
C LEU A 243 -25.18 3.61 -15.55
N GLU A 244 -26.25 3.12 -14.91
CA GLU A 244 -27.27 3.97 -14.27
C GLU A 244 -26.66 4.86 -13.17
N THR A 245 -25.72 4.32 -12.39
CA THR A 245 -25.04 5.08 -11.34
C THR A 245 -24.22 6.25 -11.91
N LEU A 246 -23.52 5.99 -13.03
CA LEU A 246 -22.70 6.97 -13.74
C LEU A 246 -23.55 8.00 -14.52
N LEU A 247 -24.70 7.60 -15.03
CA LEU A 247 -25.67 8.49 -15.67
C LEU A 247 -26.18 9.55 -14.68
N GLY A 248 -26.40 9.16 -13.42
CA GLY A 248 -26.81 10.09 -12.37
C GLY A 248 -25.69 10.99 -11.83
N VAL A 249 -24.49 10.99 -12.39
CA VAL A 249 -23.41 11.93 -12.02
C VAL A 249 -23.52 13.16 -12.93
N PRO A 250 -23.56 14.38 -12.37
CA PRO A 250 -23.64 15.59 -13.20
C PRO A 250 -22.40 15.69 -14.09
N GLY A 251 -22.65 15.69 -15.39
CA GLY A 251 -21.67 15.84 -16.47
C GLY A 251 -21.72 17.21 -17.13
N ALA A 252 -20.75 17.49 -17.98
CA ALA A 252 -20.81 18.61 -18.91
C ALA A 252 -21.64 18.26 -20.16
N GLU A 253 -21.64 16.98 -20.56
CA GLU A 253 -22.41 16.45 -21.68
C GLU A 253 -23.66 15.69 -21.21
N GLU A 254 -24.78 15.91 -21.92
CA GLU A 254 -25.99 15.10 -21.77
C GLU A 254 -25.77 13.75 -22.48
N VAL A 255 -25.42 12.73 -21.70
CA VAL A 255 -25.14 11.38 -22.19
C VAL A 255 -26.37 10.51 -21.95
N THR A 256 -26.87 9.81 -22.96
CA THR A 256 -27.99 8.87 -22.77
C THR A 256 -27.51 7.50 -22.26
N TYR A 257 -28.42 6.70 -21.72
CA TYR A 257 -28.10 5.32 -21.33
C TYR A 257 -27.61 4.49 -22.52
N ASP A 258 -28.23 4.66 -23.69
CA ASP A 258 -27.91 3.90 -24.90
C ASP A 258 -26.50 4.23 -25.41
N ASP A 259 -26.14 5.51 -25.44
CA ASP A 259 -24.78 5.93 -25.82
C ASP A 259 -23.72 5.34 -24.88
N LEU A 260 -23.97 5.43 -23.57
CA LEU A 260 -23.06 4.91 -22.55
C LEU A 260 -22.96 3.37 -22.60
N SER A 261 -24.07 2.71 -22.91
CA SER A 261 -24.16 1.26 -23.10
C SER A 261 -23.29 0.82 -24.27
N LEU A 262 -23.42 1.46 -25.43
CA LEU A 262 -22.63 1.19 -26.64
C LEU A 262 -21.12 1.38 -26.38
N GLU A 263 -20.75 2.47 -25.71
CA GLU A 263 -19.36 2.75 -25.36
C GLU A 263 -18.76 1.66 -24.45
N ALA A 264 -19.50 1.21 -23.44
CA ALA A 264 -19.06 0.13 -22.56
C ALA A 264 -18.93 -1.22 -23.30
N GLU A 265 -19.84 -1.50 -24.24
CA GLU A 265 -19.82 -2.69 -25.09
C GLU A 265 -18.61 -2.71 -26.02
N GLU A 266 -18.22 -1.57 -26.60
CA GLU A 266 -17.04 -1.46 -27.48
C GLU A 266 -15.72 -1.55 -26.70
N LEU A 267 -15.67 -0.95 -25.52
CA LEU A 267 -14.47 -0.91 -24.67
C LEU A 267 -14.11 -2.28 -24.08
N MET A 268 -15.08 -3.17 -23.87
CA MET A 268 -14.85 -4.47 -23.26
C MET A 268 -13.97 -5.42 -24.09
N PRO A 269 -14.25 -5.68 -25.39
CA PRO A 269 -13.35 -6.46 -26.24
C PRO A 269 -12.02 -5.73 -26.45
N MET A 270 -12.02 -4.40 -26.53
CA MET A 270 -10.81 -3.59 -26.66
C MET A 270 -9.86 -3.80 -25.47
N ALA A 271 -10.39 -3.84 -24.23
CA ALA A 271 -9.60 -4.09 -23.03
C ALA A 271 -8.82 -5.42 -23.08
N LYS A 272 -9.39 -6.45 -23.73
CA LYS A 272 -8.73 -7.75 -23.94
C LYS A 272 -7.72 -7.69 -25.08
N ALA A 273 -8.10 -7.12 -26.22
CA ALA A 273 -7.26 -7.05 -27.42
C ALA A 273 -5.99 -6.22 -27.18
N GLU A 274 -6.12 -5.09 -26.49
CA GLU A 274 -5.01 -4.18 -26.16
C GLU A 274 -4.24 -4.60 -24.90
N GLY A 275 -4.58 -5.74 -24.30
CA GLY A 275 -3.86 -6.30 -23.15
C GLY A 275 -3.93 -5.45 -21.88
N TRP A 276 -4.99 -4.66 -21.67
CA TRP A 276 -5.12 -3.81 -20.47
C TRP A 276 -5.11 -4.62 -19.18
N LEU A 277 -5.65 -5.84 -19.24
CA LEU A 277 -5.67 -6.78 -18.11
C LEU A 277 -4.28 -7.39 -17.81
N ASN A 278 -3.29 -7.19 -18.67
CA ASN A 278 -1.91 -7.62 -18.43
C ASN A 278 -1.04 -6.49 -17.86
N MET A 279 -1.61 -5.29 -17.68
CA MET A 279 -0.90 -4.16 -17.12
C MET A 279 -0.75 -4.28 -15.59
N GLU A 280 0.32 -3.70 -15.06
CA GLU A 280 0.63 -3.73 -13.62
C GLU A 280 -0.51 -3.21 -12.74
N TRP A 281 -1.29 -2.22 -13.22
CA TRP A 281 -2.40 -1.68 -12.45
C TRP A 281 -3.49 -2.73 -12.18
N PHE A 282 -3.72 -3.67 -13.11
CA PHE A 282 -4.72 -4.73 -12.95
C PHE A 282 -4.12 -5.98 -12.32
N VAL A 283 -2.90 -6.38 -12.75
CA VAL A 283 -2.20 -7.58 -12.24
C VAL A 283 -1.99 -7.53 -10.72
N ASN A 284 -1.88 -6.34 -10.13
CA ASN A 284 -1.71 -6.16 -8.70
C ASN A 284 -3.04 -6.05 -7.91
N VAL A 285 -4.20 -6.14 -8.57
CA VAL A 285 -5.50 -6.25 -7.87
C VAL A 285 -5.61 -7.66 -7.30
N MET A 286 -5.70 -7.77 -5.99
CA MET A 286 -5.85 -9.04 -5.30
C MET A 286 -7.33 -9.28 -4.96
N PRO A 287 -7.79 -10.54 -4.94
CA PRO A 287 -9.02 -10.91 -4.25
C PRO A 287 -9.05 -10.30 -2.85
N LEU A 288 -10.23 -9.86 -2.41
CA LEU A 288 -10.47 -9.67 -0.99
C LEU A 288 -10.50 -11.10 -0.42
N ASP A 289 -9.44 -11.50 0.28
CA ASP A 289 -9.52 -12.71 1.08
C ASP A 289 -10.70 -12.53 2.05
N ASP A 290 -11.60 -13.51 2.15
CA ASP A 290 -12.83 -13.52 2.98
C ASP A 290 -12.58 -13.31 4.50
N ASP A 291 -11.33 -13.01 4.89
CA ASP A 291 -10.88 -12.88 6.27
C ASP A 291 -11.06 -11.47 6.86
N GLU A 292 -11.54 -10.46 6.10
CA GLU A 292 -11.83 -9.14 6.68
C GLU A 292 -13.14 -9.11 7.49
N ASP A 293 -14.06 -10.07 7.30
CA ASP A 293 -15.32 -10.19 8.07
C ASP A 293 -15.30 -11.30 9.14
N ALA A 294 -14.20 -12.07 9.26
CA ALA A 294 -14.10 -13.23 10.16
C ALA A 294 -13.40 -12.96 11.51
N MET A 295 -13.13 -11.70 11.88
CA MET A 295 -12.40 -11.38 13.13
C MET A 295 -13.11 -10.35 14.03
N ASP A 296 -14.45 -10.40 14.06
CA ASP A 296 -15.23 -9.90 15.19
C ASP A 296 -15.97 -11.08 15.85
N GLY A 297 -15.23 -11.88 16.63
CA GLY A 297 -15.80 -13.03 17.33
C GLY A 297 -14.75 -14.03 17.73
N VAL A 298 -14.23 -13.91 18.95
CA VAL A 298 -13.50 -15.00 19.59
C VAL A 298 -14.47 -16.14 19.84
N GLU A 299 -14.34 -17.24 19.09
CA GLU A 299 -14.68 -18.55 19.63
C GLU A 299 -13.77 -19.64 19.03
N MET A 300 -13.03 -20.29 19.92
CA MET A 300 -12.30 -21.51 19.63
C MET A 300 -13.31 -22.61 19.29
N THR A 301 -13.10 -23.39 18.23
CA THR A 301 -12.90 -24.86 18.31
C THR A 301 -12.90 -25.52 16.92
N GLU A 302 -11.95 -26.44 16.81
CA GLU A 302 -11.97 -27.68 16.02
C GLU A 302 -11.78 -27.64 14.49
N ALA A 303 -10.89 -28.55 14.11
CA ALA A 303 -10.37 -28.77 12.78
C ALA A 303 -11.42 -29.31 11.82
N SER A 304 -11.32 -28.89 10.56
CA SER A 304 -11.78 -29.70 9.43
C SER A 304 -10.89 -29.47 8.22
N ASP A 305 -10.17 -30.54 7.89
CA ASP A 305 -9.47 -30.78 6.63
C ASP A 305 -10.35 -30.51 5.41
N LYS A 306 -9.89 -29.64 4.49
CA LYS A 306 -10.18 -29.77 3.05
C LYS A 306 -8.97 -29.33 2.18
N ARG A 307 -8.25 -30.37 1.75
CA ARG A 307 -7.58 -30.59 0.45
C ARG A 307 -7.34 -29.42 -0.52
N ALA A 308 -6.04 -29.32 -0.88
CA ALA A 308 -5.45 -29.37 -2.22
C ALA A 308 -5.72 -28.22 -3.20
N MET A 309 -4.69 -27.38 -3.39
CA MET A 309 -4.36 -26.84 -4.70
C MET A 309 -2.92 -27.27 -5.05
N THR A 310 -2.82 -28.13 -6.04
CA THR A 310 -1.59 -28.53 -6.71
C THR A 310 -0.92 -27.32 -7.33
N LYS A 311 0.33 -27.02 -6.95
CA LYS A 311 1.22 -26.19 -7.77
C LYS A 311 2.46 -26.98 -8.13
N ALA A 312 2.30 -27.88 -9.10
CA ALA A 312 3.37 -28.26 -9.99
C ALA A 312 3.67 -27.03 -10.85
N GLY A 313 4.87 -26.48 -10.69
CA GLY A 313 5.28 -25.24 -11.35
C GLY A 313 6.59 -24.76 -10.77
N GLY A 314 7.62 -25.59 -10.91
CA GLY A 314 9.01 -25.20 -10.66
C GLY A 314 9.33 -23.99 -11.54
N SER A 315 9.50 -22.84 -10.91
CA SER A 315 10.21 -21.72 -11.49
C SER A 315 11.63 -21.81 -10.97
N ASP A 316 12.55 -22.10 -11.88
CA ASP A 316 13.99 -22.06 -11.70
C ASP A 316 14.47 -20.62 -11.43
N TYR A 317 14.11 -20.07 -10.26
CA TYR A 317 14.87 -19.00 -9.63
C TYR A 317 15.94 -19.65 -8.73
N ILE A 318 16.99 -20.10 -9.40
CA ILE A 318 18.25 -20.47 -8.77
C ILE A 318 18.78 -19.23 -8.05
N GLY A 319 18.72 -19.24 -6.71
CA GLY A 319 19.67 -18.48 -5.90
C GLY A 319 19.16 -17.41 -4.94
N LEU A 320 17.91 -17.42 -4.47
CA LEU A 320 17.51 -16.48 -3.39
C LEU A 320 16.35 -16.98 -2.51
N GLY A 321 16.68 -17.54 -1.33
CA GLY A 321 15.81 -17.44 -0.15
C GLY A 321 15.12 -18.69 0.41
N THR A 322 15.32 -19.89 -0.13
CA THR A 322 14.62 -21.10 0.37
C THR A 322 15.37 -21.90 1.44
N MET A 323 16.47 -21.39 2.00
CA MET A 323 17.10 -22.04 3.14
C MET A 323 16.38 -21.65 4.43
N MET A 324 15.13 -22.11 4.59
CA MET A 324 14.59 -22.30 5.93
C MET A 324 15.59 -23.20 6.66
N GLN A 325 16.19 -22.69 7.73
CA GLN A 325 17.09 -23.47 8.55
C GLN A 325 16.27 -24.61 9.15
N ASP A 326 16.62 -25.87 8.81
CA ASP A 326 15.96 -27.10 9.29
C ASP A 326 15.70 -27.08 10.81
N ALA A 327 16.54 -26.38 11.57
CA ALA A 327 16.43 -26.20 13.01
C ALA A 327 15.10 -25.55 13.48
N THR A 328 14.44 -24.74 12.63
CA THR A 328 13.24 -23.96 12.98
C THR A 328 12.00 -24.36 12.21
N ASP A 329 12.12 -25.24 11.22
CA ASP A 329 10.97 -25.79 10.52
C ASP A 329 10.45 -27.02 11.26
N TYR A 330 9.45 -26.80 12.12
CA TYR A 330 8.78 -27.85 12.89
C TYR A 330 7.55 -28.41 12.17
N LEU A 331 7.08 -27.74 11.11
CA LEU A 331 5.84 -28.09 10.39
C LEU A 331 6.08 -28.40 8.90
N GLY A 332 7.33 -28.45 8.44
CA GLY A 332 7.71 -28.90 7.11
C GLY A 332 7.26 -30.32 6.85
N ASP A 333 7.00 -30.62 5.57
CA ASP A 333 6.47 -31.93 5.16
C ASP A 333 7.36 -33.09 5.64
N ARG A 334 8.69 -32.91 5.56
CA ARG A 334 9.68 -33.91 6.03
C ARG A 334 9.62 -34.17 7.53
N ARG A 335 9.48 -33.13 8.36
CA ARG A 335 9.39 -33.24 9.82
C ARG A 335 8.06 -33.85 10.26
N ARG A 336 6.98 -33.57 9.52
CA ARG A 336 5.67 -34.22 9.72
C ARG A 336 5.72 -35.72 9.43
N GLU A 337 6.49 -36.15 8.43
CA GLU A 337 6.74 -37.57 8.17
C GLU A 337 7.57 -38.22 9.28
N ASP A 338 8.67 -37.58 9.70
CA ASP A 338 9.50 -38.06 10.81
C ASP A 338 8.68 -38.19 12.12
N PHE A 339 7.79 -37.23 12.38
CA PHE A 339 6.89 -37.29 13.54
C PHE A 339 5.91 -38.46 13.46
N LYS A 340 5.35 -38.77 12.28
CA LYS A 340 4.45 -39.93 12.11
C LYS A 340 5.19 -41.23 12.43
N ILE A 341 6.42 -41.36 11.97
CA ILE A 341 7.27 -42.53 12.24
C ILE A 341 7.59 -42.63 13.73
N TRP A 342 8.01 -41.51 14.34
CA TRP A 342 8.29 -41.46 15.78
C TRP A 342 7.05 -41.79 16.62
N LYS A 343 5.90 -41.20 16.28
CA LYS A 343 4.62 -41.43 16.97
C LYS A 343 4.22 -42.91 16.89
N ALA A 344 4.31 -43.53 15.71
CA ALA A 344 4.00 -44.95 15.55
C ALA A 344 4.90 -45.82 16.44
N LYS A 345 6.20 -45.51 16.50
CA LYS A 345 7.17 -46.21 17.35
C LYS A 345 6.87 -46.04 18.85
N VAL A 346 6.51 -44.83 19.29
CA VAL A 346 6.17 -44.57 20.69
C VAL A 346 4.86 -45.26 21.08
N MET A 347 3.84 -45.19 20.24
CA MET A 347 2.55 -45.86 20.49
C MET A 347 2.70 -47.38 20.56
N ALA A 348 3.52 -47.99 19.71
CA ALA A 348 3.83 -49.41 19.80
C ALA A 348 4.50 -49.78 21.14
N ARG A 349 5.41 -48.94 21.63
CA ARG A 349 6.07 -49.15 22.93
C ARG A 349 5.13 -48.94 24.12
N VAL A 350 4.17 -48.03 24.01
CA VAL A 350 3.12 -47.85 25.03
C VAL A 350 2.23 -49.09 25.07
N GLN A 351 1.80 -49.61 23.91
CA GLN A 351 1.00 -50.83 23.83
C GLN A 351 1.71 -52.06 24.42
N GLU A 352 3.03 -52.18 24.23
CA GLU A 352 3.84 -53.26 24.83
C GLU A 352 3.88 -53.16 26.36
N ILE A 353 3.97 -51.94 26.90
CA ILE A 353 3.94 -51.70 28.35
C ILE A 353 2.54 -51.94 28.93
N GLU A 354 1.48 -51.56 28.21
CA GLU A 354 0.08 -51.77 28.64
C GLU A 354 -0.35 -53.24 28.54
N ALA A 355 0.34 -54.06 27.74
CA ALA A 355 0.08 -55.50 27.61
C ALA A 355 0.82 -56.35 28.67
N THR A 356 1.64 -55.72 29.52
CA THR A 356 2.32 -56.34 30.67
C THR A 356 1.56 -56.04 31.95
#